data_AF-D2Q5D3-F1
#
_entry.id   AF-D2Q5D3-F1
#
_cell.length_a   1.000
_cell.length_b   1.000
_cell.length_c   1.000
_cell.angle_alpha   90.00
_cell.angle_beta   90.00
_cell.angle_gamma   90.00
#
_symmetry.space_group_name_H-M   'P 1'
#
loop_
_entity.id
_entity.type
_entity.pdbx_description
1 polymer ?
#
loop_
_entity_poly.entity_id
_entity_poly.type
_entity_poly.pdbx_seq_one_letter_code
_entity_poly.pdbx_strand_id
1 'polypeptide(L)'
;MLLVVKRSGNVEQFDRNKVISGVRKACQGRPINEDDLKMLGQRVEEDLRSRGLAQVKSDEVGKAILKPLRDLDMVAYMRFASVYQNFENLEDFQHAIDELKGDMK
;
A
#
# COMPACT_ATOMS: atom_id res chain seq x y z
N MET A 1 2.97 17.28 11.83
CA MET A 1 3.64 15.98 12.06
C MET A 1 2.58 14.89 11.92
N LEU A 2 2.81 13.85 11.12
CA LEU A 2 1.86 12.74 10.94
C LEU A 2 2.29 11.58 11.84
N LEU A 3 1.39 11.10 12.70
CA LEU A 3 1.62 9.97 13.59
C LEU A 3 0.89 8.72 13.09
N VAL A 4 1.49 7.56 13.32
CA VAL A 4 0.93 6.25 13.00
C VAL A 4 0.68 5.48 14.29
N VAL A 5 -0.58 5.10 14.52
CA VAL A 5 -1.00 4.21 15.60
C VAL A 5 -0.94 2.77 15.11
N LYS A 6 -0.04 1.97 15.68
CA LYS A 6 0.15 0.55 15.33
C LYS A 6 -0.97 -0.30 15.90
N ARG A 7 -1.17 -1.50 15.34
CA ARG A 7 -2.12 -2.50 15.87
C ARG A 7 -1.86 -2.87 17.34
N SER A 8 -0.60 -2.78 17.80
CA SER A 8 -0.22 -3.00 19.20
C SER A 8 -0.61 -1.85 20.15
N GLY A 9 -1.10 -0.73 19.62
CA GLY A 9 -1.39 0.50 20.38
C GLY A 9 -0.24 1.50 20.43
N ASN A 10 0.98 1.11 20.04
CA ASN A 10 2.13 2.01 20.00
C ASN A 10 1.93 3.12 18.96
N VAL A 11 2.43 4.32 19.26
CA VAL A 11 2.39 5.48 18.36
C VAL A 11 3.80 5.83 17.92
N GLU A 12 4.00 6.01 16.63
CA GLU A 12 5.28 6.42 16.05
C GLU A 12 5.09 7.51 14.99
N GLN A 13 6.14 8.21 14.63
CA GLN A 13 6.10 9.11 13.48
C GLN A 13 5.97 8.29 12.18
N PHE A 14 5.21 8.81 11.23
CA PHE A 14 5.18 8.25 9.88
C PHE A 14 6.58 8.28 9.26
N ASP A 15 6.99 7.17 8.66
CA ASP A 15 8.29 7.01 8.02
C ASP A 15 8.10 6.35 6.63
N ARG A 16 8.45 7.08 5.58
CA ARG A 16 8.40 6.60 4.19
C ARG A 16 9.26 5.36 3.97
N ASN A 17 10.38 5.22 4.69
CA ASN A 17 11.25 4.05 4.54
C ASN A 17 10.54 2.76 4.99
N LYS A 18 9.66 2.84 5.99
CA LYS A 18 8.83 1.70 6.42
C LYS A 18 7.80 1.31 5.36
N VAL A 19 7.22 2.28 4.66
CA VAL A 19 6.33 2.03 3.52
C VAL A 19 7.09 1.30 2.40
N ILE A 20 8.24 1.84 2.00
CA ILE A 20 9.11 1.24 0.96
C ILE A 20 9.52 -0.18 1.36
N SER A 21 9.97 -0.37 2.60
CA SER A 21 10.34 -1.68 3.12
C SER A 21 9.17 -2.68 3.06
N GLY A 22 7.96 -2.24 3.41
CA GLY A 22 6.76 -3.07 3.37
C GLY A 22 6.35 -3.53 1.96
N VAL A 23 6.56 -2.68 0.94
CA VAL A 23 6.19 -3.03 -0.46
C VAL A 23 7.29 -3.78 -1.22
N ARG A 24 8.55 -3.71 -0.77
CA ARG A 24 9.70 -4.34 -1.48
C ARG A 24 9.46 -5.80 -1.80
N LYS A 25 8.92 -6.59 -0.86
CA LYS A 25 8.68 -8.02 -1.07
C LYS A 25 7.71 -8.27 -2.22
N ALA A 26 6.65 -7.48 -2.32
CA ALA A 26 5.66 -7.59 -3.40
C ALA A 26 6.26 -7.22 -4.77
N CYS A 27 7.23 -6.30 -4.79
CA CYS A 27 7.91 -5.80 -5.99
C CYS A 27 9.02 -6.73 -6.52
N GLN A 28 9.36 -7.82 -5.83
CA GLN A 28 10.48 -8.70 -6.25
C GLN A 28 10.26 -9.29 -7.64
N GLY A 29 11.29 -9.19 -8.50
CA GLY A 29 11.27 -9.69 -9.88
C GLY A 29 10.39 -8.87 -10.83
N ARG A 30 9.94 -7.68 -10.42
CA ARG A 30 9.22 -6.72 -11.27
C ARG A 30 10.20 -5.65 -11.78
N PRO A 31 9.93 -5.02 -12.94
CA PRO A 31 10.75 -3.94 -13.48
C PRO A 31 10.49 -2.61 -12.75
N ILE A 32 10.68 -2.59 -11.43
CA ILE A 32 10.45 -1.44 -10.55
C ILE A 32 11.79 -1.02 -9.96
N ASN A 33 12.18 0.23 -10.15
CA ASN A 33 13.44 0.75 -9.64
C ASN A 33 13.27 1.45 -8.27
N GLU A 34 14.38 1.85 -7.65
CA GLU A 34 14.36 2.49 -6.33
C GLU A 34 13.67 3.87 -6.33
N ASP A 35 13.75 4.62 -7.43
CA ASP A 35 13.11 5.93 -7.53
C ASP A 35 11.59 5.81 -7.65
N ASP A 36 11.09 4.76 -8.33
CA ASP A 36 9.66 4.42 -8.35
C ASP A 36 9.14 4.15 -6.93
N LEU A 37 9.91 3.42 -6.12
CA LEU A 37 9.54 3.13 -4.73
C LEU A 37 9.55 4.39 -3.85
N LYS A 38 10.50 5.30 -4.07
CA LYS A 38 10.52 6.60 -3.37
C LYS A 38 9.30 7.43 -3.75
N MET A 39 8.93 7.48 -5.03
CA MET A 39 7.72 8.17 -5.49
C MET A 39 6.46 7.54 -4.92
N LEU A 40 6.38 6.20 -4.85
CA LEU A 40 5.29 5.51 -4.19
C LEU A 40 5.18 5.93 -2.71
N GLY A 41 6.29 5.91 -1.98
CA GLY A 41 6.32 6.34 -0.57
C GLY A 41 5.89 7.80 -0.38
N GLN A 42 6.26 8.68 -1.31
CA GLN A 42 5.80 10.07 -1.34
C GLN A 42 4.29 10.17 -1.56
N ARG A 43 3.73 9.48 -2.58
CA ARG A 43 2.28 9.49 -2.86
C ARG A 43 1.47 8.98 -1.67
N VAL A 44 1.97 7.96 -0.97
CA VAL A 44 1.34 7.45 0.25
C VAL A 44 1.33 8.51 1.35
N GLU A 45 2.44 9.22 1.55
CA GLU A 45 2.50 10.30 2.54
C GLU A 45 1.55 11.45 2.20
N GLU A 46 1.53 11.87 0.94
CA GLU A 46 0.65 12.93 0.44
C GLU A 46 -0.82 12.57 0.63
N ASP A 47 -1.22 11.34 0.28
CA ASP A 47 -2.58 10.83 0.50
C ASP A 47 -2.95 10.90 1.98
N LEU A 48 -2.12 10.36 2.87
CA LEU A 48 -2.41 10.35 4.30
C LEU A 48 -2.49 11.77 4.89
N ARG A 49 -1.63 12.68 4.45
CA ARG A 49 -1.65 14.08 4.91
C ARG A 49 -2.85 14.85 4.37
N SER A 50 -3.29 14.58 3.15
CA SER A 50 -4.44 15.25 2.53
C SER A 50 -5.74 15.02 3.30
N ARG A 51 -5.82 13.92 4.08
CA ARG A 51 -6.95 13.59 4.95
C ARG A 51 -7.10 14.52 6.15
N GLY A 52 -6.11 15.38 6.44
CA GLY A 52 -6.18 16.35 7.54
C GLY A 52 -6.09 15.76 8.96
N LEU A 53 -5.74 14.48 9.08
CA LEU A 53 -5.66 13.77 10.37
C LEU A 53 -4.26 13.91 10.99
N ALA A 54 -4.21 14.24 12.28
CA ALA A 54 -2.95 14.26 13.03
C ALA A 54 -2.38 12.86 13.29
N GLN A 55 -3.26 11.86 13.38
CA GLN A 55 -2.90 10.45 13.59
C GLN A 55 -3.69 9.56 12.64
N VAL A 56 -3.02 8.57 12.07
CA VAL A 56 -3.62 7.53 11.24
C VAL A 56 -3.30 6.17 11.82
N LYS A 57 -4.18 5.19 11.63
CA LYS A 57 -3.90 3.83 12.04
C LYS A 57 -2.99 3.14 11.01
N SER A 58 -2.25 2.12 11.42
CA SER A 58 -1.33 1.40 10.53
C SER A 58 -2.03 0.66 9.37
N ASP A 59 -3.28 0.26 9.56
CA ASP A 59 -4.12 -0.31 8.49
C ASP A 59 -4.42 0.73 7.40
N GLU A 60 -4.68 1.98 7.76
CA GLU A 60 -4.88 3.09 6.81
C GLU A 60 -3.64 3.37 5.96
N VAL A 61 -2.44 3.18 6.51
CA VAL A 61 -1.19 3.23 5.73
C VAL A 61 -1.16 2.13 4.68
N GLY A 62 -1.57 0.91 5.06
CA GLY A 62 -1.69 -0.22 4.12
C GLY A 62 -2.69 0.06 2.99
N LYS A 63 -3.84 0.66 3.30
CA LYS A 63 -4.82 1.08 2.27
C LYS A 63 -4.24 2.13 1.34
N ALA A 64 -3.54 3.13 1.89
CA ALA A 64 -2.93 4.21 1.11
C ALA A 64 -1.86 3.71 0.14
N ILE A 65 -1.23 2.56 0.41
CA ILE A 65 -0.26 1.92 -0.49
C ILE A 65 -0.91 1.32 -1.73
N LEU A 66 -2.12 0.77 -1.60
CA LEU A 66 -2.76 -0.05 -2.65
C LEU A 66 -2.89 0.71 -3.97
N LYS A 67 -3.39 1.94 -3.95
CA LYS A 67 -3.61 2.73 -5.16
C LYS A 67 -2.30 3.10 -5.88
N PRO A 68 -1.31 3.75 -5.25
CA PRO A 68 -0.01 4.01 -5.88
C PRO A 68 0.70 2.76 -6.37
N LEU A 69 0.59 1.64 -5.65
CA LEU A 69 1.21 0.38 -6.05
C LEU A 69 0.52 -0.23 -7.27
N ARG A 70 -0.81 -0.13 -7.35
CA ARG A 70 -1.59 -0.55 -8.53
C ARG A 70 -1.21 0.24 -9.77
N ASP A 71 -1.08 1.56 -9.64
CA ASP A 71 -0.67 2.43 -10.73
C ASP A 71 0.76 2.14 -11.20
N LEU A 72 1.62 1.70 -10.27
CA LEU A 72 3.01 1.36 -10.55
C LEU A 72 3.17 -0.01 -11.20
N ASP A 73 2.58 -1.06 -10.61
CA ASP A 73 2.62 -2.42 -11.13
C ASP A 73 1.49 -3.29 -10.57
N MET A 74 0.63 -3.77 -11.46
CA MET A 74 -0.55 -4.55 -11.09
C MET A 74 -0.21 -5.90 -10.42
N VAL A 75 0.91 -6.53 -10.77
CA VAL A 75 1.31 -7.82 -10.18
C VAL A 75 1.84 -7.62 -8.75
N ALA A 76 2.64 -6.56 -8.53
CA ALA A 76 3.09 -6.16 -7.20
C ALA A 76 1.89 -5.76 -6.33
N TYR A 77 0.93 -5.04 -6.88
CA TYR A 77 -0.34 -4.76 -6.21
C TYR A 77 -1.03 -6.04 -5.76
N MET A 78 -1.27 -7.02 -6.65
CA MET A 78 -1.96 -8.26 -6.30
C MET A 78 -1.24 -9.02 -5.18
N ARG A 79 0.10 -9.09 -5.22
CA ARG A 79 0.92 -9.74 -4.19
C ARG A 79 0.86 -9.02 -2.84
N PHE A 80 0.78 -7.69 -2.85
CA PHE A 80 0.66 -6.90 -1.64
C PHE A 80 -0.77 -7.00 -1.06
N ALA A 81 -1.78 -6.83 -1.92
CA ALA A 81 -3.19 -6.92 -1.56
C ALA A 81 -3.52 -8.28 -0.96
N SER A 82 -3.00 -9.37 -1.50
CA SER A 82 -3.28 -10.71 -0.97
C SER A 82 -2.82 -10.89 0.48
N VAL A 83 -1.71 -10.26 0.87
CA VAL A 83 -1.23 -10.30 2.26
C VAL A 83 -1.99 -9.30 3.13
N TYR A 84 -2.19 -8.08 2.63
CA TYR A 84 -2.82 -7.00 3.38
C TYR A 84 -4.30 -7.28 3.68
N GLN A 85 -5.03 -7.81 2.70
CA GLN A 85 -6.45 -8.16 2.79
C GLN A 85 -6.68 -9.62 3.22
N ASN A 86 -5.61 -10.37 3.51
CA ASN A 86 -5.65 -11.76 3.95
C ASN A 86 -6.46 -12.66 3.00
N PHE A 87 -6.07 -12.73 1.74
CA PHE A 87 -6.65 -13.66 0.78
C PHE A 87 -6.36 -15.10 1.23
N GLU A 88 -7.39 -15.93 1.27
CA GLU A 88 -7.33 -17.31 1.73
C GLU A 88 -7.53 -18.30 0.58
N ASN A 89 -8.24 -17.91 -0.48
CA ASN A 89 -8.66 -18.81 -1.56
C ASN A 89 -8.59 -18.15 -2.95
N LEU A 90 -8.90 -18.92 -4.00
CA LEU A 90 -8.88 -18.44 -5.38
C LEU A 90 -9.97 -17.39 -5.65
N GLU A 91 -11.09 -17.49 -4.95
CA GLU A 91 -12.21 -16.58 -5.07
C GLU A 91 -11.81 -15.16 -4.65
N ASP A 92 -10.98 -14.99 -3.61
CA ASP A 92 -10.45 -13.69 -3.20
C ASP A 92 -9.61 -13.02 -4.32
N PHE A 93 -8.77 -13.82 -5.01
CA PHE A 93 -8.03 -13.33 -6.17
C PHE A 93 -8.96 -12.96 -7.31
N GLN A 94 -9.98 -13.78 -7.57
CA GLN A 94 -10.95 -13.53 -8.64
C GLN A 94 -11.72 -12.23 -8.40
N HIS A 95 -12.18 -11.99 -7.17
CA HIS A 95 -12.82 -10.74 -6.77
C HIS A 95 -11.90 -9.53 -7.00
N ALA A 96 -10.66 -9.59 -6.54
CA ALA A 96 -9.70 -8.52 -6.76
C ALA A 96 -9.42 -8.27 -8.26
N ILE A 97 -9.36 -9.32 -9.08
CA ILE A 97 -9.20 -9.20 -10.54
C ILE A 97 -10.42 -8.52 -11.18
N ASP A 98 -11.62 -8.87 -10.74
CA ASP A 98 -12.85 -8.31 -11.29
C ASP A 98 -13.02 -6.83 -10.91
N GLU A 99 -12.67 -6.44 -9.68
CA GLU A 99 -12.56 -5.04 -9.28
C GLU A 99 -11.54 -4.29 -10.15
N LEU A 100 -10.36 -4.87 -10.38
CA LEU A 100 -9.32 -4.27 -11.22
C LEU A 100 -9.81 -4.02 -12.66
N LYS A 101 -10.58 -4.96 -13.23
CA LYS A 101 -11.16 -4.84 -14.58
C LYS A 101 -12.29 -3.81 -14.64
N GLY A 102 -13.10 -3.70 -13.59
CA GLY A 102 -14.20 -2.74 -13.51
C GLY A 102 -13.74 -1.28 -13.60
N ASP A 103 -12.63 -0.98 -12.93
CA ASP A 103 -12.02 0.36 -12.90
C ASP A 103 -11.22 0.73 -14.18
N MET A 104 -10.97 -0.25 -15.07
CA MET A 104 -10.32 0.00 -16.37
C MET A 104 -11.31 0.40 -17.48
N LYS A 105 -12.61 0.43 -17.19
CA LYS A 105 -13.66 0.92 -18.09
C LYS A 105 -13.99 2.38 -17.81
#